data_AF-A0A6G0X428-F1
#
_entry.id   AF-A0A6G0X428-F1
#
_cell.length_a   1.000
_cell.length_b   1.000
_cell.length_c   1.000
_cell.angle_alpha   90.00
_cell.angle_beta   90.00
_cell.angle_gamma   90.00
#
_symmetry.space_group_name_H-M   'P 1'
#
loop_
_entity.id
_entity.type
_entity.pdbx_description
1 polymer ?
#
loop_
_entity_poly.entity_id
_entity_poly.type
_entity_poly.pdbx_seq_one_letter_code
_entity_poly.pdbx_strand_id
1 'polypeptide(L)'
;MNADPQPIMRGDLMASWERSLPDSDSLRPAAQEMVLAQRTLLQAATELHERVAEGFDQDVVRKKLRVLQQASVALSGSVVSFSANVSLEVERLSGRLEASEKENVSLTSRMTELEAQFSAVEASRVQHDQEILEKIDAINDLLGQIGTPASSAAAAPGEVSPTHEDRLRKLEETARAWPQVAAKMNDRLGQLEQSSSVIPSSALPPAVPSATLEKEVQNEVVSGSVLPALGCHH
;
A
#
# COMPACT_ATOMS: atom_id res chain seq x y z
N MET A 1 35.54 53.60 -19.10
CA MET A 1 34.93 53.05 -17.88
C MET A 1 34.81 51.55 -18.10
N ASN A 2 35.82 50.79 -17.65
CA ASN A 2 35.75 49.33 -17.64
C ASN A 2 34.87 48.93 -16.47
N ALA A 3 33.71 48.35 -16.76
CA ALA A 3 32.92 47.68 -15.75
C ALA A 3 33.60 46.33 -15.48
N ASP A 4 34.28 46.24 -14.34
CA ASP A 4 34.68 44.95 -13.77
C ASP A 4 33.42 44.10 -13.55
N PRO A 5 33.31 42.88 -14.11
CA PRO A 5 32.26 41.97 -13.71
C PRO A 5 32.52 41.52 -12.27
N GLN A 6 31.75 42.09 -11.35
CA GLN A 6 31.76 41.75 -9.93
C GLN A 6 31.64 40.22 -9.72
N PRO A 7 32.45 39.60 -8.84
CA PRO A 7 32.33 38.20 -8.45
C PRO A 7 31.19 38.04 -7.43
N ILE A 8 29.99 38.48 -7.78
CA ILE A 8 28.78 38.25 -6.97
C ILE A 8 28.16 36.95 -7.49
N MET A 9 27.69 36.09 -6.58
CA MET A 9 26.94 34.84 -6.83
C MET A 9 27.73 33.53 -7.00
N ARG A 10 28.81 33.28 -6.26
CA ARG A 10 29.41 31.91 -6.24
C ARG A 10 29.07 31.11 -5.00
N GLY A 11 29.16 31.72 -3.81
CA GLY A 11 28.77 31.08 -2.55
C GLY A 11 27.27 30.83 -2.45
N ASP A 12 26.47 31.84 -2.81
CA ASP A 12 25.00 31.78 -2.70
C ASP A 12 24.36 30.78 -3.67
N LEU A 13 24.93 30.63 -4.87
CA LEU A 13 24.43 29.68 -5.86
C LEU A 13 24.70 28.24 -5.41
N MET A 14 25.91 27.94 -4.94
CA MET A 14 26.24 26.58 -4.47
C MET A 14 25.44 26.21 -3.20
N ALA A 15 25.24 27.15 -2.28
CA ALA A 15 24.41 26.94 -1.10
C ALA A 15 22.93 26.75 -1.47
N SER A 16 22.44 27.38 -2.53
CA SER A 16 21.10 27.15 -3.06
C SER A 16 20.96 25.76 -3.69
N TRP A 17 22.02 25.21 -4.27
CA TRP A 17 21.99 23.89 -4.93
C TRP A 17 22.08 22.76 -3.90
N GLU A 18 22.89 22.93 -2.84
CA GLU A 18 22.95 21.98 -1.72
C GLU A 18 21.61 21.92 -0.96
N ARG A 19 20.86 23.03 -0.89
CA ARG A 19 19.49 23.05 -0.32
C ARG A 19 18.42 22.42 -1.21
N SER A 20 18.69 22.26 -2.50
CA SER A 20 17.77 21.67 -3.48
C SER A 20 18.04 20.19 -3.75
N LEU A 21 18.89 19.54 -2.93
CA LEU A 21 19.14 18.12 -3.04
C LEU A 21 17.86 17.32 -2.75
N PRO A 22 17.61 16.22 -3.48
CA PRO A 22 16.45 15.39 -3.24
C PRO A 22 16.50 14.78 -1.83
N ASP A 23 15.36 14.81 -1.13
CA ASP A 23 15.23 14.24 0.21
C ASP A 23 15.35 12.71 0.23
N SER A 24 15.23 12.06 -0.93
CA SER A 24 15.36 10.60 -1.08
C SER A 24 16.76 10.12 -0.70
N ASP A 25 16.82 9.22 0.29
CA ASP A 25 18.06 8.54 0.72
C ASP A 25 18.75 7.78 -0.43
N SER A 26 17.99 7.36 -1.44
CA SER A 26 18.48 6.68 -2.64
C SER A 26 19.17 7.63 -3.63
N LEU A 27 18.66 8.85 -3.78
CA LEU A 27 19.16 9.83 -4.77
C LEU A 27 20.21 10.79 -4.19
N ARG A 28 20.22 10.97 -2.87
CA ARG A 28 21.08 11.93 -2.17
C ARG A 28 22.58 11.72 -2.46
N PRO A 29 23.15 10.49 -2.42
CA PRO A 29 24.58 10.30 -2.69
C PRO A 29 24.97 10.71 -4.12
N ALA A 30 24.17 10.32 -5.13
CA ALA A 30 24.43 10.65 -6.53
C ALA A 30 24.27 12.16 -6.81
N ALA A 31 23.30 12.81 -6.16
CA ALA A 31 23.11 14.24 -6.25
C ALA A 31 24.30 15.01 -5.62
N GLN A 32 24.83 14.53 -4.49
CA GLN A 32 26.03 15.09 -3.86
C GLN A 32 27.26 14.96 -4.75
N GLU A 33 27.47 13.81 -5.41
CA GLU A 33 28.58 13.64 -6.35
C GLU A 33 28.50 14.60 -7.54
N MET A 34 27.31 14.80 -8.11
CA MET A 34 27.09 15.76 -9.19
C MET A 34 27.41 17.20 -8.76
N VAL A 35 26.95 17.62 -7.57
CA VAL A 35 27.25 18.95 -7.01
C VAL A 35 28.76 19.13 -6.80
N LEU A 36 29.45 18.09 -6.34
CA LEU A 36 30.90 18.12 -6.14
C LEU A 36 31.68 18.21 -7.48
N ALA A 37 31.25 17.46 -8.50
CA ALA A 37 31.82 17.53 -9.84
C ALA A 37 31.63 18.93 -10.46
N GLN A 38 30.46 19.53 -10.28
CA GLN A 38 30.18 20.88 -10.75
C GLN A 38 30.99 21.94 -10.01
N ARG A 39 31.14 21.83 -8.69
CA ARG A 39 32.03 22.71 -7.89
C ARG A 39 33.45 22.69 -8.45
N THR A 40 33.97 21.50 -8.72
CA THR A 40 35.31 21.31 -9.26
C THR A 40 35.47 21.96 -10.63
N LEU A 41 34.48 21.80 -11.52
CA LEU A 41 34.48 22.42 -12.84
C LEU A 41 34.48 23.95 -12.76
N LEU A 42 33.61 24.54 -11.92
CA LEU A 42 33.51 25.98 -11.74
C LEU A 42 34.81 26.56 -11.17
N GLN A 43 35.43 25.87 -10.20
CA GLN A 43 36.72 26.28 -9.67
C GLN A 43 37.80 26.28 -10.75
N ALA A 44 37.93 25.19 -11.51
CA ALA A 44 38.92 25.09 -12.59
C ALA A 44 38.74 26.15 -13.69
N ALA A 45 37.50 26.46 -14.07
CA ALA A 45 37.19 27.50 -15.07
C ALA A 45 37.64 28.89 -14.62
N THR A 46 37.60 29.13 -13.32
CA THR A 46 37.88 30.46 -12.74
C THR A 46 39.35 30.69 -12.58
N GLU A 47 40.06 29.68 -12.06
CA GLU A 47 41.50 29.70 -11.99
C GLU A 47 42.11 29.86 -13.40
N LEU A 48 41.46 29.31 -14.43
CA LEU A 48 41.87 29.54 -15.82
C LEU A 48 41.61 31.00 -16.24
N HIS A 49 40.44 31.55 -15.93
CA HIS A 49 40.09 32.94 -16.27
C HIS A 49 41.02 33.97 -15.62
N GLU A 50 41.29 33.84 -14.32
CA GLU A 50 42.21 34.71 -13.58
C GLU A 50 43.63 34.67 -14.15
N ARG A 51 44.14 33.48 -14.48
CA ARG A 51 45.48 33.31 -15.08
C ARG A 51 45.59 33.94 -16.47
N VAL A 52 44.55 33.82 -17.28
CA VAL A 52 44.51 34.47 -18.60
C VAL A 52 44.50 36.00 -18.46
N ALA A 53 43.92 36.54 -17.37
CA ALA A 53 43.93 37.97 -17.07
C ALA A 53 45.28 38.48 -16.55
N GLU A 54 46.07 37.67 -15.84
CA GLU A 54 47.35 38.06 -15.23
C GLU A 54 48.56 38.00 -16.18
N GLY A 55 48.45 37.32 -17.31
CA GLY A 55 49.52 37.22 -18.32
C GLY A 55 49.63 35.84 -18.97
N PHE A 56 50.01 35.81 -20.25
CA PHE A 56 49.95 34.62 -21.09
C PHE A 56 51.14 33.67 -20.87
N ASP A 57 51.06 32.80 -19.86
CA ASP A 57 51.89 31.59 -19.79
C ASP A 57 51.15 30.42 -20.49
N GLN A 58 51.61 30.09 -21.70
CA GLN A 58 50.96 29.11 -22.56
C GLN A 58 50.96 27.69 -21.96
N ASP A 59 51.96 27.33 -21.15
CA ASP A 59 52.04 26.00 -20.53
C ASP A 59 51.08 25.87 -19.35
N VAL A 60 50.93 26.95 -18.57
CA VAL A 60 49.95 27.03 -17.48
C VAL A 60 48.52 26.95 -18.03
N VAL A 61 48.21 27.71 -19.10
CA VAL A 61 46.92 27.66 -19.79
C VAL A 61 46.63 26.25 -20.31
N ARG A 62 47.60 25.58 -20.96
CA ARG A 62 47.45 24.20 -21.44
C ARG A 62 47.19 23.21 -20.30
N LYS A 63 47.82 23.39 -19.13
CA LYS A 63 47.61 22.53 -17.96
C LYS A 63 46.22 22.73 -17.37
N LYS A 64 45.76 23.97 -17.23
CA LYS A 64 44.43 24.29 -16.69
C LYS A 64 43.30 23.88 -17.63
N LEU A 65 43.49 24.02 -18.94
CA LEU A 65 42.55 23.51 -19.94
C LEU A 65 42.37 21.98 -19.82
N ARG A 66 43.45 21.23 -19.58
CA ARG A 66 43.37 19.79 -19.30
C ARG A 66 42.56 19.46 -18.04
N VAL A 67 42.77 20.22 -16.96
CA VAL A 67 41.97 20.06 -15.72
C VAL A 67 40.50 20.36 -15.99
N LEU A 68 40.19 21.41 -16.76
CA LEU A 68 38.82 21.75 -17.14
C LEU A 68 38.16 20.64 -17.97
N GLN A 69 38.88 20.08 -18.94
CA GLN A 69 38.42 18.94 -19.73
C GLN A 69 38.14 17.72 -18.85
N GLN A 70 39.04 17.39 -17.93
CA GLN A 70 38.85 16.28 -16.98
C GLN A 70 37.64 16.51 -16.07
N ALA A 71 37.48 17.72 -15.52
CA ALA A 71 36.35 18.08 -14.68
C ALA A 71 35.02 18.04 -15.47
N SER A 72 35.03 18.42 -16.75
CA SER A 72 33.86 18.35 -17.61
C SER A 72 33.45 16.90 -17.88
N VAL A 73 34.40 16.00 -18.14
CA VAL A 73 34.13 14.58 -18.34
C VAL A 73 33.59 13.96 -17.04
N ALA A 74 34.17 14.31 -15.89
CA ALA A 74 33.69 13.85 -14.59
C ALA A 74 32.24 14.29 -14.32
N LEU A 75 31.91 15.57 -14.57
CA LEU A 75 30.54 16.08 -14.43
C LEU A 75 29.56 15.35 -15.36
N SER A 76 29.93 15.14 -16.62
CA SER A 76 29.09 14.37 -17.56
C SER A 76 28.83 12.95 -17.03
N GLY A 77 29.85 12.28 -16.48
CA GLY A 77 29.69 10.97 -15.84
C GLY A 77 28.72 11.00 -14.66
N SER A 78 28.88 11.98 -13.76
CA SER A 78 27.98 12.15 -12.61
C SER A 78 26.54 12.46 -13.02
N VAL A 79 26.32 13.26 -14.07
CA VAL A 79 24.97 13.55 -14.59
C VAL A 79 24.32 12.30 -15.17
N VAL A 80 25.06 11.50 -15.94
CA VAL A 80 24.55 10.23 -16.50
C VAL A 80 24.21 9.25 -15.38
N SER A 81 25.07 9.10 -14.37
CA SER A 81 24.83 8.24 -13.22
C SER A 81 23.61 8.71 -12.41
N PHE A 82 23.50 10.00 -12.12
CA PHE A 82 22.35 10.58 -11.44
C PHE A 82 21.05 10.32 -12.23
N SER A 83 21.07 10.53 -13.55
CA SER A 83 19.93 10.24 -14.41
C SER A 83 19.52 8.76 -14.37
N ALA A 84 20.48 7.84 -14.36
CA ALA A 84 20.20 6.40 -14.24
C ALA A 84 19.55 6.05 -12.89
N ASN A 85 20.05 6.64 -11.80
CA ASN A 85 19.49 6.45 -10.47
C ASN A 85 18.08 7.03 -10.35
N VAL A 86 17.81 8.19 -10.95
CA VAL A 86 16.46 8.77 -11.02
C VAL A 86 15.51 7.83 -11.77
N SER A 87 15.93 7.29 -12.93
CA SER A 87 15.11 6.33 -13.69
C SER A 87 14.78 5.09 -12.86
N LEU A 88 15.76 4.52 -12.16
CA LEU A 88 15.57 3.36 -11.29
C LEU A 88 14.61 3.68 -10.12
N GLU A 89 14.78 4.84 -9.49
CA GLU A 89 13.92 5.27 -8.39
C GLU A 89 12.48 5.51 -8.86
N VAL A 90 12.28 6.06 -10.06
CA VAL A 90 10.95 6.21 -10.68
C VAL A 90 10.31 4.85 -10.95
N GLU A 91 11.04 3.89 -11.49
CA GLU A 91 10.54 2.53 -11.72
C GLU A 91 10.17 1.85 -10.39
N ARG A 92 11.03 1.97 -9.38
CA ARG A 92 10.79 1.45 -8.02
C ARG A 92 9.54 2.05 -7.39
N LEU A 93 9.35 3.36 -7.48
CA LEU A 93 8.16 4.04 -6.96
C LEU A 93 6.89 3.66 -7.74
N SER A 94 7.01 3.51 -9.06
CA SER A 94 5.90 3.08 -9.92
C SER A 94 5.43 1.67 -9.57
N GLY A 95 6.35 0.72 -9.36
CA GLY A 95 5.99 -0.63 -8.92
C GLY A 95 5.36 -0.67 -7.53
N ARG A 96 5.80 0.20 -6.61
CA ARG A 96 5.15 0.34 -5.29
C ARG A 96 3.73 0.92 -5.39
N LEU A 97 3.52 1.88 -6.29
CA LEU A 97 2.20 2.46 -6.53
C LEU A 97 1.25 1.41 -7.10
N GLU A 98 1.67 0.67 -8.13
CA GLU A 98 0.85 -0.40 -8.73
C GLU A 98 0.48 -1.49 -7.71
N ALA A 99 1.44 -1.91 -6.87
CA ALA A 99 1.17 -2.87 -5.80
C ALA A 99 0.13 -2.32 -4.81
N SER A 100 0.22 -1.05 -4.43
CA SER A 100 -0.73 -0.39 -3.53
C SER A 100 -2.11 -0.23 -4.16
N GLU A 101 -2.19 0.10 -5.45
CA GLU A 101 -3.46 0.18 -6.20
C GLU A 101 -4.16 -1.18 -6.25
N LYS A 102 -3.40 -2.25 -6.52
CA LYS A 102 -3.92 -3.62 -6.52
C LYS A 102 -4.45 -4.04 -5.14
N GLU A 103 -3.74 -3.66 -4.08
CA GLU A 103 -4.19 -3.90 -2.70
C GLU A 103 -5.48 -3.13 -2.39
N ASN A 104 -5.58 -1.86 -2.79
CA ASN A 104 -6.80 -1.06 -2.61
C ASN A 104 -8.00 -1.65 -3.35
N VAL A 105 -7.82 -2.15 -4.58
CA VAL A 105 -8.89 -2.84 -5.32
C VAL A 105 -9.32 -4.11 -4.59
N SER A 106 -8.37 -4.89 -4.08
CA SER A 106 -8.68 -6.10 -3.29
C SER A 106 -9.43 -5.77 -2.00
N LEU A 107 -8.99 -4.76 -1.25
CA LEU A 107 -9.65 -4.31 -0.02
C LEU A 107 -11.06 -3.79 -0.30
N THR A 108 -11.25 -3.01 -1.36
CA THR A 108 -12.57 -2.51 -1.78
C THR A 108 -13.52 -3.66 -2.14
N SER A 109 -13.00 -4.69 -2.80
CA SER A 109 -13.78 -5.89 -3.14
C SER A 109 -14.21 -6.64 -1.88
N ARG A 110 -13.29 -6.81 -0.92
CA ARG A 110 -13.57 -7.43 0.39
C ARG A 110 -14.57 -6.61 1.22
N MET A 111 -14.48 -5.29 1.19
CA MET A 111 -15.41 -4.41 1.89
C MET A 111 -16.83 -4.57 1.32
N THR A 112 -16.96 -4.52 0.00
CA THR A 112 -18.24 -4.75 -0.69
C THR A 112 -18.83 -6.13 -0.34
N GLU A 113 -17.99 -7.16 -0.28
CA GLU A 113 -18.42 -8.51 0.11
C GLU A 113 -18.90 -8.56 1.56
N LEU A 114 -18.17 -7.94 2.50
CA LEU A 114 -18.58 -7.87 3.90
C LEU A 114 -19.89 -7.09 4.07
N GLU A 115 -20.06 -5.96 3.36
CA GLU A 115 -21.32 -5.19 3.38
C GLU A 115 -22.51 -6.02 2.88
N ALA A 116 -22.32 -6.85 1.85
CA ALA A 116 -23.33 -7.78 1.37
C ALA A 116 -23.64 -8.87 2.41
N GLN A 117 -22.62 -9.43 3.06
CA GLN A 117 -22.79 -10.40 4.14
C GLN A 117 -23.55 -9.80 5.33
N PHE A 118 -23.17 -8.60 5.79
CA PHE A 118 -23.88 -7.89 6.86
C PHE A 118 -25.34 -7.62 6.51
N SER A 119 -25.62 -7.20 5.28
CA SER A 119 -27.00 -6.99 4.82
C SER A 119 -27.83 -8.28 4.84
N ALA A 120 -27.24 -9.41 4.44
CA ALA A 120 -27.89 -10.72 4.47
C ALA A 120 -28.16 -11.21 5.91
N VAL A 121 -27.23 -10.94 6.83
CA VAL A 121 -27.38 -11.26 8.25
C VAL A 121 -28.47 -10.43 8.89
N GLU A 122 -28.51 -9.12 8.62
CA GLU A 122 -29.52 -8.25 9.18
C GLU A 122 -30.92 -8.60 8.66
N ALA A 123 -31.06 -8.88 7.36
CA ALA A 123 -32.33 -9.35 6.78
C ALA A 123 -32.81 -10.66 7.45
N SER A 124 -31.88 -11.58 7.71
CA SER A 124 -32.19 -12.79 8.45
C SER A 124 -32.62 -12.52 9.88
N ARG A 125 -31.93 -11.63 10.59
CA ARG A 125 -32.24 -11.31 11.98
C ARG A 125 -33.66 -10.76 12.06
N VAL A 126 -34.01 -9.83 11.17
CA VAL A 126 -35.38 -9.28 11.08
C VAL A 126 -36.41 -10.39 10.81
N GLN A 127 -36.14 -11.31 9.88
CA GLN A 127 -37.05 -12.43 9.60
C GLN A 127 -37.25 -13.33 10.83
N HIS A 128 -36.17 -13.61 11.55
CA HIS A 128 -36.20 -14.43 12.74
C HIS A 128 -36.94 -13.73 13.89
N ASP A 129 -36.69 -12.45 14.13
CA ASP A 129 -37.40 -11.64 15.15
C ASP A 129 -38.91 -11.63 14.86
N GLN A 130 -39.30 -11.53 13.59
CA GLN A 130 -40.69 -11.63 13.17
C GLN A 130 -41.30 -13.02 13.44
N GLU A 131 -40.60 -14.10 13.11
CA GLU A 131 -41.06 -15.47 13.41
C GLU A 131 -41.23 -15.70 14.92
N ILE A 132 -40.34 -15.14 15.75
CA ILE A 132 -40.46 -15.20 17.21
C ILE A 132 -41.73 -14.48 17.67
N LEU A 133 -41.98 -13.26 17.19
CA LEU A 133 -43.17 -12.49 17.56
C LEU A 133 -44.45 -13.22 17.19
N GLU A 134 -44.54 -13.77 15.98
CA GLU A 134 -45.69 -14.57 15.53
C GLU A 134 -45.94 -15.79 16.43
N LYS A 135 -44.88 -16.48 16.87
CA LYS A 135 -45.01 -17.60 17.81
C LYS A 135 -45.43 -17.16 19.20
N ILE A 136 -44.95 -16.01 19.68
CA ILE A 136 -45.38 -15.43 20.97
C ILE A 136 -46.87 -15.08 20.93
N ASP A 137 -47.34 -14.44 19.86
CA ASP A 137 -48.75 -14.09 19.67
C ASP A 137 -49.62 -15.35 19.62
N ALA A 138 -49.20 -16.38 18.87
CA ALA A 138 -49.89 -17.67 18.83
C ALA A 138 -49.99 -18.35 20.20
N ILE A 139 -48.93 -18.28 21.02
CA ILE A 139 -48.93 -18.80 22.40
C ILE A 139 -49.88 -17.98 23.28
N ASN A 140 -49.85 -16.65 23.18
CA ASN A 140 -50.72 -15.77 23.95
C ASN A 140 -52.19 -15.99 23.63
N ASP A 141 -52.55 -16.16 22.35
CA ASP A 141 -53.90 -16.48 21.93
C ASP A 141 -54.37 -17.83 22.49
N LEU A 142 -53.51 -18.86 22.42
CA LEU A 142 -53.81 -20.18 22.99
C LEU A 142 -54.02 -20.10 24.50
N LEU A 143 -53.16 -19.37 25.23
CA LEU A 143 -53.27 -19.15 26.67
C LEU A 143 -54.52 -18.35 27.04
N GLY A 144 -54.83 -17.28 26.30
CA GLY A 144 -56.03 -16.47 26.52
C GLY A 144 -57.31 -17.28 26.38
N GLN A 145 -57.38 -18.13 25.36
CA GLN A 145 -58.48 -19.06 25.22
C GLN A 145 -58.48 -20.13 26.35
N ILE A 146 -57.32 -20.52 26.94
CA ILE A 146 -57.24 -21.55 28.02
C ILE A 146 -57.77 -20.94 29.32
N GLY A 147 -57.47 -19.66 29.56
CA GLY A 147 -57.86 -18.91 30.75
C GLY A 147 -59.31 -18.41 30.76
N THR A 148 -60.04 -18.47 29.65
CA THR A 148 -61.49 -18.22 29.68
C THR A 148 -62.20 -19.43 30.30
N PRO A 149 -62.83 -19.32 31.49
CA PRO A 149 -63.77 -20.34 31.92
C PRO A 149 -64.85 -20.38 30.84
N ALA A 150 -65.13 -21.58 30.35
CA ALA A 150 -66.07 -21.80 29.27
C ALA A 150 -67.30 -20.92 29.43
N SER A 151 -67.54 -20.01 28.48
CA SER A 151 -68.88 -19.53 28.18
C SER A 151 -69.66 -20.68 27.52
N SER A 152 -69.72 -21.80 28.24
CA SER A 152 -70.55 -22.96 27.97
C SER A 152 -71.89 -22.70 28.67
N ALA A 153 -72.67 -21.80 28.07
CA ALA A 153 -74.09 -21.67 28.34
C ALA A 153 -74.78 -20.85 27.23
N ALA A 154 -74.60 -21.27 25.97
CA ALA A 154 -75.54 -21.09 24.84
C ALA A 154 -74.81 -21.28 23.50
N ALA A 155 -74.41 -22.50 23.16
CA ALA A 155 -74.00 -22.83 21.80
C ALA A 155 -75.00 -23.84 21.22
N ALA A 156 -75.60 -23.46 20.10
CA ALA A 156 -76.48 -24.29 19.29
C ALA A 156 -75.79 -25.61 18.88
N PRO A 157 -76.55 -26.69 18.61
CA PRO A 157 -75.98 -27.99 18.25
C PRO A 157 -75.39 -27.91 16.84
N GLY A 158 -74.07 -27.73 16.73
CA GLY A 158 -73.38 -27.77 15.44
C GLY A 158 -71.92 -27.33 15.43
N GLU A 159 -71.47 -26.48 16.37
CA GLU A 159 -70.07 -26.04 16.42
C GLU A 159 -69.29 -26.85 17.46
N VAL A 160 -68.47 -27.79 16.97
CA VAL A 160 -67.47 -28.49 17.78
C VAL A 160 -66.39 -27.48 18.16
N SER A 161 -66.56 -26.82 19.30
CA SER A 161 -65.50 -26.01 19.91
C SER A 161 -64.30 -26.92 20.19
N PRO A 162 -63.06 -26.55 19.78
CA PRO A 162 -61.88 -27.35 20.07
C PRO A 162 -61.76 -27.59 21.57
N THR A 163 -61.58 -28.85 21.96
CA THR A 163 -61.56 -29.24 23.37
C THR A 163 -60.35 -28.61 24.07
N HIS A 164 -60.44 -28.46 25.40
CA HIS A 164 -59.33 -27.93 26.20
C HIS A 164 -58.03 -28.77 26.00
N GLU A 165 -58.18 -30.08 25.83
CA GLU A 165 -57.09 -31.02 25.53
C GLU A 165 -56.46 -30.78 24.15
N ASP A 166 -57.27 -30.50 23.11
CA ASP A 166 -56.73 -30.13 21.79
C ASP A 166 -55.90 -28.84 21.83
N ARG A 167 -56.28 -27.91 22.70
CA ARG A 167 -55.62 -26.60 22.85
C ARG A 167 -54.33 -26.71 23.65
N LEU A 168 -54.31 -27.54 24.70
CA LEU A 168 -53.10 -27.97 25.40
C LEU A 168 -52.12 -28.68 24.47
N ARG A 169 -52.60 -29.63 23.66
CA ARG A 169 -51.78 -30.37 22.68
C ARG A 169 -51.13 -29.44 21.66
N LYS A 170 -51.85 -28.42 21.19
CA LYS A 170 -51.32 -27.41 20.27
C LYS A 170 -50.28 -26.49 20.90
N LEU A 171 -50.44 -26.16 22.19
CA LEU A 171 -49.45 -25.42 22.98
C LEU A 171 -48.16 -26.25 23.13
N GLU A 172 -48.28 -27.54 23.43
CA GLU A 172 -47.14 -28.46 23.52
C GLU A 172 -46.41 -28.62 22.19
N GLU A 173 -47.14 -28.73 21.08
CA GLU A 173 -46.54 -28.76 19.73
C GLU A 173 -45.74 -27.48 19.44
N THR A 174 -46.30 -26.32 19.79
CA THR A 174 -45.64 -25.03 19.58
C THR A 174 -44.38 -24.90 20.47
N ALA A 175 -44.46 -25.34 21.73
CA ALA A 175 -43.31 -25.39 22.63
C ALA A 175 -42.23 -26.37 22.17
N ARG A 176 -42.62 -27.49 21.54
CA ARG A 176 -41.70 -28.49 21.00
C ARG A 176 -41.00 -28.03 19.72
N ALA A 177 -41.53 -27.02 19.02
CA ALA A 177 -40.91 -26.41 17.84
C ALA A 177 -39.83 -25.37 18.18
N TRP A 178 -39.82 -24.81 19.40
CA TRP A 178 -38.86 -23.78 19.84
C TRP A 178 -37.39 -24.20 19.73
N PRO A 179 -36.98 -25.41 20.15
CA PRO A 179 -35.61 -25.87 20.00
C PRO A 179 -35.10 -25.88 18.55
N GLN A 180 -35.98 -26.09 17.56
CA GLN A 180 -35.60 -26.07 16.15
C GLN A 180 -35.34 -24.64 15.64
N VAL A 181 -36.11 -23.66 16.13
CA VAL A 181 -35.88 -22.23 15.84
C VAL A 181 -34.54 -21.81 16.46
N ALA A 182 -34.28 -22.19 17.71
CA ALA A 182 -33.02 -21.91 18.39
C ALA A 182 -31.82 -22.58 17.70
N ALA A 183 -31.96 -23.83 17.26
CA ALA A 183 -30.92 -24.53 16.52
C ALA A 183 -30.60 -23.85 15.17
N LYS A 184 -31.62 -23.42 14.42
CA LYS A 184 -31.44 -22.66 13.17
C LYS A 184 -30.72 -21.33 13.39
N MET A 185 -30.98 -20.64 14.51
CA MET A 185 -30.23 -19.43 14.87
C MET A 185 -28.77 -19.74 15.19
N ASN A 186 -28.52 -20.79 15.97
CA ASN A 186 -27.18 -21.17 16.41
C ASN A 186 -26.29 -21.65 15.24
N ASP A 187 -26.83 -22.45 14.32
CA ASP A 187 -26.11 -22.91 13.12
C ASP A 187 -25.67 -21.74 12.24
N ARG A 188 -26.52 -20.70 12.10
CA ARG A 188 -26.18 -19.52 11.31
C ARG A 188 -25.18 -18.61 12.01
N LEU A 189 -25.23 -18.53 13.33
CA LEU A 189 -24.20 -17.87 14.14
C LEU A 189 -22.84 -18.56 13.93
N GLY A 190 -22.80 -19.89 13.93
CA GLY A 190 -21.60 -20.66 13.62
C GLY A 190 -21.07 -20.44 12.20
N GLN A 191 -21.95 -20.28 11.19
CA GLN A 191 -21.53 -19.94 9.82
C GLN A 191 -20.92 -18.54 9.71
N LEU A 192 -21.37 -17.59 10.53
CA LEU A 192 -20.80 -16.25 10.58
C LEU A 192 -19.40 -16.24 11.22
N GLU A 193 -19.20 -17.02 12.28
CA GLU A 193 -17.88 -17.18 12.89
C GLU A 193 -16.87 -17.85 11.94
N GLN A 194 -17.33 -18.84 11.16
CA GLN A 194 -16.49 -19.49 10.14
C GLN A 194 -16.14 -18.55 8.98
N SER A 195 -17.06 -17.66 8.59
CA SER A 195 -16.81 -16.63 7.58
C SER A 195 -15.84 -15.54 8.10
N SER A 196 -15.91 -15.23 9.40
CA SER A 196 -14.97 -14.31 10.07
C SER A 196 -13.58 -14.92 10.31
N SER A 197 -13.45 -16.26 10.36
CA SER A 197 -12.15 -16.93 10.51
C SER A 197 -11.30 -16.93 9.24
N VAL A 198 -11.83 -16.44 8.11
CA VAL A 198 -11.06 -16.16 6.87
C VAL A 198 -10.46 -14.75 6.90
N ILE A 199 -10.02 -14.30 8.07
CA ILE A 199 -8.98 -13.28 8.18
C ILE A 199 -7.66 -14.07 8.24
N PRO A 200 -6.94 -14.26 7.13
CA PRO A 200 -5.58 -14.76 7.25
C PRO A 200 -4.79 -13.78 8.14
N SER A 201 -4.23 -14.27 9.25
CA SER A 201 -3.30 -13.56 10.14
C SER A 201 -2.01 -13.04 9.45
N SER A 202 -1.98 -12.94 8.12
CA SER A 202 -0.89 -12.37 7.33
C SER A 202 -0.97 -10.84 7.18
N ALA A 203 -1.89 -10.17 7.88
CA ALA A 203 -1.92 -8.71 7.95
C ALA A 203 -1.08 -8.14 9.12
N LEU A 204 -0.06 -8.86 9.59
CA LEU A 204 1.07 -8.15 10.20
C LEU A 204 1.85 -7.51 9.06
N PRO A 205 2.03 -6.16 9.05
CA PRO A 205 2.97 -5.55 8.13
C PRO A 205 4.33 -6.23 8.34
N PRO A 206 5.11 -6.53 7.28
CA PRO A 206 6.47 -6.98 7.50
C PRO A 206 7.16 -5.90 8.34
N ALA A 207 7.48 -6.25 9.59
CA ALA A 207 8.41 -5.47 10.40
C ALA A 207 9.65 -5.31 9.54
N VAL A 208 9.97 -4.06 9.23
CA VAL A 208 11.17 -3.67 8.48
C VAL A 208 12.36 -4.41 9.09
N PRO A 209 13.05 -5.31 8.37
CA PRO A 209 14.35 -5.74 8.82
C PRO A 209 15.30 -4.57 8.56
N SER A 210 15.58 -3.81 9.61
CA SER A 210 16.77 -2.96 9.67
C SER A 210 17.99 -3.84 9.40
N ALA A 211 18.75 -3.45 8.37
CA ALA A 211 20.17 -3.74 8.17
C ALA A 211 20.68 -5.14 8.53
N THR A 212 21.05 -5.92 7.51
CA THR A 212 22.41 -6.52 7.36
C THR A 212 22.48 -7.19 6.00
N LEU A 213 23.13 -6.53 5.03
CA LEU A 213 23.77 -7.21 3.90
C LEU A 213 25.14 -6.55 3.75
N GLU A 214 26.05 -6.95 4.65
CA GLU A 214 27.48 -6.85 4.38
C GLU A 214 27.88 -7.92 3.37
N LYS A 215 28.67 -7.48 2.38
CA LYS A 215 29.63 -8.24 1.55
C LYS A 215 29.09 -9.43 0.75
N GLU A 216 28.93 -9.21 -0.56
CA GLU A 216 29.63 -10.04 -1.57
C GLU A 216 29.56 -9.40 -2.98
N VAL A 217 30.48 -8.50 -3.31
CA VAL A 217 30.92 -8.30 -4.70
C VAL A 217 32.41 -8.01 -4.65
N GLN A 218 33.21 -9.05 -4.81
CA GLN A 218 34.62 -8.93 -5.12
C GLN A 218 34.91 -9.78 -6.36
N ASN A 219 35.58 -9.13 -7.31
CA ASN A 219 36.16 -9.64 -8.56
C ASN A 219 35.23 -9.91 -9.73
N GLU A 220 35.19 -8.95 -10.66
CA GLU A 220 35.82 -9.14 -11.99
C GLU A 220 35.85 -7.81 -12.75
N VAL A 221 36.94 -7.05 -12.64
CA VAL A 221 37.49 -6.25 -13.75
C VAL A 221 38.98 -6.07 -13.49
N VAL A 222 39.81 -7.00 -13.98
CA VAL A 222 41.21 -6.70 -14.28
C VAL A 222 41.60 -7.42 -15.57
N SER A 223 42.15 -6.61 -16.47
CA SER A 223 42.86 -6.96 -17.72
C SER A 223 42.01 -7.12 -18.98
N GLY A 224 41.80 -5.97 -19.64
CA GLY A 224 41.89 -5.93 -21.08
C GLY A 224 43.34 -6.13 -21.53
N SER A 225 43.53 -6.89 -22.61
CA SER A 225 44.53 -6.68 -23.66
C SER A 225 44.59 -7.93 -24.55
N VAL A 226 43.95 -7.90 -25.72
CA VAL A 226 44.35 -8.76 -26.85
C VAL A 226 44.31 -7.94 -28.14
N LEU A 227 45.49 -7.73 -28.72
CA LEU A 227 45.77 -7.21 -30.06
C LEU A 227 45.25 -8.19 -31.13
N PRO A 228 44.78 -7.74 -32.31
CA PRO A 228 44.56 -8.64 -33.43
C PRO A 228 45.86 -8.88 -34.20
N ALA A 229 46.31 -10.13 -34.22
CA ALA A 229 47.39 -10.61 -35.07
C ALA A 229 46.88 -10.90 -36.49
N LEU A 230 47.66 -10.44 -37.46
CA LEU A 230 47.60 -10.77 -38.88
C LEU A 230 47.69 -12.28 -39.12
N GLY A 231 46.92 -12.78 -40.09
CA GLY A 231 47.03 -14.16 -40.57
C GLY A 231 46.63 -14.25 -42.04
N CYS A 232 47.64 -14.26 -42.92
CA CYS A 232 47.54 -14.63 -44.33
C CYS A 232 47.07 -16.07 -44.49
N HIS A 233 46.37 -16.37 -45.59
CA HIS A 233 46.53 -17.65 -46.27
C HIS A 233 46.36 -17.50 -47.78
N HIS A 234 47.28 -18.15 -48.50
CA HIS A 234 47.25 -18.49 -49.92
C HIS A 234 46.01 -19.30 -50.28
#